data_AF-A0A2T2TTR5-F1
#
_entry.id   AF-A0A2T2TTR5-F1
#
_cell.length_a   1.000
_cell.length_b   1.000
_cell.length_c   1.000
_cell.angle_alpha   90.00
_cell.angle_beta   90.00
_cell.angle_gamma   90.00
#
_symmetry.space_group_name_H-M   'P 1'
#
loop_
_entity.id
_entity.type
_entity.pdbx_description
1 polymer ?
#
loop_
_entity_poly.entity_id
_entity_poly.type
_entity_poly.pdbx_seq_one_letter_code
_entity_poly.pdbx_strand_id
1 'polypeptide(L)' 'MFDKRHFPYQYECAGCGTTATVEHEDVQDVPSHLITSTVAEAVEYVMARRRGWSLESTKTHRRGALCPSCAIEED' A
#
# COMPACT_ATOMS: atom_id res chain seq x y z
N MET A 1 -18.09 3.00 -2.67
CA MET A 1 -17.56 3.29 -1.32
C MET A 1 -16.98 1.99 -0.79
N PHE A 2 -15.76 2.02 -0.26
CA PHE A 2 -15.10 0.82 0.26
C PHE A 2 -15.77 0.36 1.57
N ASP A 3 -15.95 -0.95 1.73
CA ASP A 3 -16.57 -1.52 2.94
C ASP A 3 -15.58 -1.46 4.12
N LYS A 4 -16.04 -0.99 5.28
CA LYS A 4 -15.22 -0.83 6.49
C LYS A 4 -14.65 -2.14 7.02
N ARG A 5 -15.27 -3.29 6.69
CA ARG A 5 -14.84 -4.62 7.17
C ARG A 5 -13.50 -5.08 6.60
N HIS A 6 -13.02 -4.43 5.54
CA HIS A 6 -11.73 -4.74 4.93
C HIS A 6 -10.55 -4.01 5.58
N PHE A 7 -10.81 -3.18 6.61
CA PHE A 7 -9.81 -2.36 7.28
C PHE A 7 -9.68 -2.76 8.76
N PRO A 8 -8.47 -2.63 9.35
CA PRO A 8 -7.25 -2.07 8.76
C PRO A 8 -6.51 -3.05 7.85
N TYR A 9 -5.86 -2.55 6.81
CA TYR A 9 -4.97 -3.33 5.95
C TYR A 9 -3.51 -3.11 6.37
N GLN A 10 -2.78 -4.19 6.64
CA GLN A 10 -1.41 -4.11 7.15
C GLN A 10 -0.39 -4.53 6.10
N TYR A 11 0.68 -3.75 5.96
CA TYR A 11 1.90 -4.10 5.24
C TYR A 11 3.07 -4.17 6.20
N GLU A 12 3.97 -5.09 5.95
CA GLU A 12 5.25 -5.20 6.63
C GLU A 12 6.36 -5.00 5.59
N CYS A 13 7.35 -4.18 5.95
CA CYS A 13 8.51 -3.93 5.13
C CYS A 13 9.42 -5.15 5.15
N ALA A 14 9.70 -5.74 3.99
CA ALA A 14 10.60 -6.88 3.87
C ALA A 14 12.07 -6.55 4.22
N GLY A 15 12.47 -5.27 4.14
CA GLY A 15 13.85 -4.83 4.41
C GLY A 15 14.15 -4.59 5.90
N CYS A 16 13.21 -4.02 6.64
CA CYS A 16 13.43 -3.59 8.03
C CYS A 16 12.35 -4.03 9.02
N GLY A 17 11.31 -4.75 8.57
CA GLY A 17 10.20 -5.20 9.42
C GLY A 17 9.26 -4.08 9.88
N THR A 18 9.46 -2.84 9.43
CA THR A 18 8.54 -1.73 9.74
C THR A 18 7.16 -2.03 9.19
N THR A 19 6.13 -1.83 9.99
CA THR A 19 4.74 -2.04 9.58
C THR A 19 4.06 -0.72 9.22
N ALA A 20 3.08 -0.80 8.32
CA ALA A 20 2.20 0.31 7.98
C ALA A 20 0.75 -0.19 7.86
N THR A 21 -0.15 0.54 8.50
CA THR A 21 -1.60 0.29 8.50
C THR A 21 -2.32 1.30 7.62
N VAL A 22 -3.13 0.83 6.68
CA VAL A 22 -4.10 1.65 5.95
C VAL A 22 -5.45 1.49 6.61
N GLU A 23 -6.01 2.60 7.08
CA GLU A 23 -7.33 2.66 7.69
C GLU A 23 -8.40 2.96 6.64
N HIS A 24 -9.68 2.76 7.00
CA HIS A 24 -10.79 3.09 6.10
C HIS A 24 -10.79 4.57 5.70
N GLU A 25 -10.34 5.45 6.59
CA GLU A 25 -10.26 6.90 6.36
C GLU A 25 -9.21 7.27 5.31
N ASP A 26 -8.10 6.53 5.22
CA ASP A 26 -7.06 6.78 4.21
C ASP A 26 -7.59 6.56 2.79
N VAL A 27 -8.53 5.62 2.61
CA VAL A 27 -9.11 5.31 1.29
C VAL A 27 -10.34 6.14 0.93
N GLN A 28 -10.84 7.00 1.85
CA GLN A 28 -11.98 7.88 1.54
C GLN A 28 -11.58 9.03 0.60
N ASP A 29 -10.30 9.39 0.59
CA ASP A 29 -9.76 10.52 -0.17
C ASP A 29 -8.99 10.08 -1.43
N VAL A 30 -9.18 8.82 -1.89
CA VAL A 30 -8.56 8.34 -3.13
C VAL A 30 -9.28 8.91 -4.35
N PRO A 31 -8.56 9.06 -5.49
CA PRO A 31 -9.17 9.48 -6.74
C PRO A 31 -10.44 8.71 -7.11
N SER A 32 -11.43 9.41 -7.68
CA SER A 32 -12.75 8.84 -7.99
C SER A 32 -12.72 7.62 -8.90
N HIS A 33 -11.72 7.51 -9.79
CA HIS A 33 -11.53 6.34 -10.65
C HIS A 33 -11.15 5.07 -9.88
N LEU A 34 -10.60 5.19 -8.66
CA LEU A 34 -10.30 4.06 -7.78
C LEU A 34 -11.49 3.65 -6.91
N ILE A 35 -12.52 4.48 -6.78
CA ILE A 35 -13.71 4.18 -5.97
C ILE A 35 -14.49 2.97 -6.52
N THR A 36 -14.38 2.71 -7.83
CA THR A 36 -14.95 1.56 -8.53
C THR A 36 -14.01 0.35 -8.58
N SER A 37 -12.76 0.51 -8.17
CA SER A 37 -11.75 -0.55 -8.11
C SER A 37 -11.85 -1.37 -6.82
N THR A 38 -11.01 -2.40 -6.72
CA THR A 38 -10.95 -3.23 -5.51
C THR A 38 -10.33 -2.48 -4.33
N VAL A 39 -10.64 -2.92 -3.10
CA VAL A 39 -10.02 -2.38 -1.88
C VAL A 39 -8.48 -2.50 -1.94
N ALA A 40 -7.96 -3.59 -2.53
CA ALA A 40 -6.53 -3.80 -2.70
C ALA A 40 -5.88 -2.68 -3.53
N GLU A 41 -6.45 -2.32 -4.68
CA GLU A 41 -5.90 -1.24 -5.51
C GLU A 41 -5.93 0.13 -4.81
N ALA A 42 -6.98 0.42 -4.05
CA ALA A 42 -7.08 1.66 -3.28
C ALA A 42 -6.03 1.74 -2.17
N VAL A 43 -5.82 0.63 -1.47
CA VAL A 43 -4.81 0.48 -0.44
C VAL A 43 -3.40 0.57 -1.03
N GLU A 44 -3.15 -0.07 -2.18
CA GLU A 44 -1.89 0.03 -2.91
C GLU A 44 -1.61 1.47 -3.36
N TYR A 45 -2.63 2.20 -3.82
CA TYR A 45 -2.51 3.61 -4.14
C TYR A 45 -2.09 4.44 -2.92
N VAL A 46 -2.74 4.26 -1.78
CA VAL A 46 -2.36 4.97 -0.54
C VAL A 46 -0.92 4.67 -0.18
N MET A 47 -0.54 3.39 -0.17
CA MET A 47 0.79 2.95 0.21
C MET A 47 1.86 3.47 -0.75
N ALA A 48 1.68 3.31 -2.05
CA ALA A 48 2.67 3.71 -3.05
C ALA A 48 2.69 5.22 -3.30
N ARG A 49 1.53 5.85 -3.48
CA ARG A 49 1.45 7.26 -3.89
C ARG A 49 1.46 8.25 -2.73
N ARG A 50 0.82 7.92 -1.60
CA ARG A 50 0.82 8.83 -0.42
C ARG A 50 1.96 8.55 0.53
N ARG A 51 2.29 7.27 0.75
CA ARG A 51 3.28 6.86 1.75
C ARG A 51 4.65 6.50 1.16
N GLY A 52 4.77 6.47 -0.17
CA GLY A 52 6.05 6.22 -0.86
C GLY A 52 6.58 4.79 -0.69
N TRP A 53 5.72 3.83 -0.35
CA TRP A 53 6.12 2.44 -0.27
C TRP A 53 6.27 1.83 -1.66
N SER A 54 7.31 1.03 -1.84
CA SER A 54 7.48 0.24 -3.05
C SER A 54 6.77 -1.09 -2.88
N LEU A 55 5.64 -1.23 -3.54
CA LEU A 55 4.85 -2.46 -3.60
C LEU A 55 5.21 -3.12 -4.94
N GLU A 56 6.21 -4.01 -4.97
CA GLU A 56 6.49 -4.76 -6.21
C GLU A 56 5.25 -5.59 -6.57
N SER A 57 4.62 -5.28 -7.70
CA SER A 57 3.46 -5.98 -8.22
C SER A 57 3.83 -7.43 -8.53
N THR A 58 3.68 -8.33 -7.55
CA THR A 58 3.29 -9.77 -7.57
C THR A 58 3.72 -10.70 -8.73
N LYS A 59 4.53 -10.28 -9.71
CA LYS A 59 4.93 -11.06 -10.89
C LYS A 59 6.37 -11.57 -10.83
N THR A 60 7.20 -11.03 -9.94
CA THR A 60 8.57 -11.48 -9.71
C THR A 60 8.72 -11.93 -8.25
N HIS A 61 8.76 -13.24 -8.05
CA HIS A 61 8.64 -13.95 -6.77
C HIS A 61 9.82 -13.76 -5.80
N ARG A 62 10.17 -12.53 -5.34
CA ARG A 62 11.15 -12.45 -4.23
C ARG A 62 11.24 -11.21 -3.36
N ARG A 63 10.47 -10.15 -3.56
CA ARG A 63 10.56 -8.95 -2.69
C ARG A 63 9.17 -8.50 -2.28
N GLY A 64 8.89 -8.57 -0.97
CA GLY A 64 7.67 -8.04 -0.37
C GLY A 64 7.62 -6.51 -0.43
N ALA A 65 6.61 -5.91 0.19
CA ALA A 65 6.50 -4.46 0.28
C ALA A 65 7.74 -3.87 0.94
N LEU A 66 8.24 -2.74 0.42
CA LEU A 66 9.37 -2.00 0.99
C LEU A 66 8.91 -0.62 1.44
N CYS A 67 9.27 -0.23 2.65
CA CYS A 67 9.07 1.12 3.14
C CYS A 67 9.95 2.09 2.34
N PRO A 68 9.59 3.40 2.29
CA PRO A 68 10.36 4.38 1.55
C PRO A 68 11.85 4.30 1.88
N SER A 69 12.22 4.20 3.17
CA SER A 69 13.63 4.10 3.59
C SER A 69 14.39 2.90 3.01
N CYS A 70 13.75 1.74 2.88
CA CYS A 70 14.38 0.55 2.29
C CYS A 70 14.29 0.53 0.76
N ALA A 71 13.41 1.34 0.17
CA ALA A 71 13.24 1.44 -1.27
C ALA A 71 14.21 2.42 -1.93
N ILE A 72 14.95 3.25 -1.17
CA ILE A 72 15.89 4.26 -1.69
C ILE A 72 17.28 3.68 -2.03
N GLU A 73 17.45 2.35 -2.07
CA GLU A 73 18.75 1.76 -2.46
C GLU A 73 18.93 1.72 -3.98
N GLU A 74 19.03 2.89 -4.63
CA GLU A 74 19.71 3.06 -5.92
C GLU A 74 20.45 4.42 -5.91
N ASP A 75 21.78 4.35 -5.77
CA ASP A 75 22.78 5.42 -5.96
C ASP A 75 22.90 5.80 -7.46
#